data_AF-A0A1Q6WP47-F1
#
_entry.id   AF-A0A1Q6WP47-F1
#
_cell.length_a   1.000
_cell.length_b   1.000
_cell.length_c   1.000
_cell.angle_alpha   90.00
_cell.angle_beta   90.00
_cell.angle_gamma   90.00
#
_symmetry.space_group_name_H-M   'P 1'
#
loop_
_entity.id
_entity.type
_entity.pdbx_description
1 polymer ?
#
loop_
_entity_poly.entity_id
_entity_poly.type
_entity_poly.pdbx_seq_one_letter_code
_entity_poly.pdbx_strand_id
1 'polypeptide(L)' 'MATKLNKQLKREIDVEGKPFMVTLSPEGLKLTEKGKRLGRELTWKDLVSGDAALAAALNASVSQGN' A
#
# COMPACT_ATOMS: atom_id res chain seq x y z
N MET A 1 4.06 22.89 9.76
CA MET A 1 3.24 21.85 10.46
C MET A 1 2.53 21.03 9.40
N ALA A 2 2.52 19.70 9.49
CA ALA A 2 1.79 18.87 8.56
C ALA A 2 0.30 18.79 8.94
N THR A 3 -0.58 18.75 7.94
CA THR A 3 -2.02 18.57 8.16
C THR A 3 -2.28 17.16 8.67
N LYS A 4 -2.96 17.03 9.81
CA LYS A 4 -3.33 15.73 10.37
C LYS A 4 -4.32 15.01 9.45
N LEU A 5 -4.02 13.76 9.12
CA LEU A 5 -4.91 12.89 8.36
C LEU A 5 -6.03 12.38 9.27
N ASN A 6 -7.15 13.10 9.31
CA ASN A 6 -8.32 12.72 10.11
C ASN A 6 -9.39 11.96 9.30
N LYS A 7 -9.31 12.00 7.97
CA LYS A 7 -10.25 11.36 7.04
C LYS A 7 -9.48 10.74 5.89
N GLN A 8 -10.13 9.83 5.16
CA GLN A 8 -9.53 9.23 3.99
C GLN A 8 -9.12 10.29 2.96
N LEU A 9 -7.90 10.17 2.44
CA LEU A 9 -7.37 10.97 1.35
C LEU A 9 -7.02 10.05 0.18
N LYS A 10 -7.66 10.28 -0.97
CA LYS A 10 -7.41 9.51 -2.19
C LYS A 10 -6.59 10.32 -3.18
N ARG A 11 -5.59 9.69 -3.78
CA ARG A 11 -4.75 10.26 -4.84
C ARG A 11 -4.47 9.25 -5.92
N GLU A 12 -4.40 9.74 -7.16
CA GLU A 12 -3.78 8.98 -8.24
C GLU A 12 -2.27 9.18 -8.16
N ILE A 13 -1.52 8.10 -8.35
CA ILE A 13 -0.05 8.10 -8.45
C ILE A 13 0.35 7.23 -9.64
N ASP A 14 1.51 7.51 -10.20
CA ASP A 14 2.15 6.64 -11.19
C ASP A 14 3.20 5.77 -10.49
N VAL A 15 3.18 4.47 -10.78
CA VAL A 15 4.21 3.52 -10.34
C VAL A 15 4.64 2.74 -11.58
N GLU A 16 5.87 2.96 -12.04
CA GLU A 16 6.45 2.30 -13.21
C GLU A 16 5.59 2.46 -14.49
N GLY A 17 5.02 3.65 -14.71
CA GLY A 17 4.18 3.94 -15.87
C GLY A 17 2.76 3.37 -15.78
N LYS A 18 2.38 2.82 -14.61
CA LYS A 18 1.03 2.32 -14.36
C LYS A 18 0.31 3.24 -13.36
N PRO A 19 -0.95 3.63 -13.66
CA PRO A 19 -1.72 4.46 -12.75
C PRO A 19 -2.31 3.62 -11.60
N PHE A 20 -2.06 4.06 -10.38
CA PHE A 20 -2.63 3.52 -9.16
C PHE A 20 -3.44 4.57 -8.40
N MET A 21 -4.44 4.10 -7.68
CA MET A 21 -5.13 4.88 -6.65
C MET A 21 -4.57 4.50 -5.28
N VAL A 22 -3.92 5.47 -4.63
CA VAL A 22 -3.56 5.37 -3.21
C VAL A 22 -4.66 6.00 -2.36
N THR A 23 -5.11 5.25 -1.35
CA THR A 23 -6.02 5.74 -0.31
C THR A 23 -5.27 5.73 1.01
N LEU A 24 -5.06 6.90 1.59
CA LEU A 24 -4.46 7.07 2.92
C LEU A 24 -5.60 7.23 3.93
N SER A 25 -5.56 6.49 5.04
CA SER A 25 -6.47 6.63 6.17
C SER A 25 -5.71 6.79 7.49
N PRO A 26 -6.36 7.18 8.59
CA PRO A 26 -5.71 7.21 9.90
C PRO A 26 -5.13 5.86 10.36
N GLU A 27 -5.59 4.75 9.79
CA GLU A 27 -5.20 3.38 10.15
C GLU A 27 -4.11 2.79 9.25
N GLY A 28 -4.02 3.24 7.99
CA GLY A 28 -3.06 2.71 7.03
C GLY A 28 -3.20 3.28 5.63
N LEU A 29 -2.70 2.51 4.66
CA LEU A 29 -2.80 2.81 3.23
C LEU A 29 -3.36 1.63 2.44
N LYS A 30 -4.06 1.95 1.36
CA LYS A 30 -4.49 1.00 0.34
C LYS A 30 -4.01 1.44 -1.03
N LEU A 31 -3.39 0.54 -1.77
CA LEU A 31 -2.96 0.76 -3.14
C LEU A 31 -3.77 -0.13 -4.09
N THR A 32 -4.49 0.50 -5.03
CA THR A 32 -5.33 -0.21 -6.01
C THR A 32 -4.91 0.20 -7.41
N GLU A 33 -4.59 -0.75 -8.29
CA GLU A 33 -4.34 -0.45 -9.70
C GLU A 33 -5.63 0.06 -10.36
N LYS A 34 -5.52 1.07 -11.23
CA LYS A 34 -6.69 1.68 -11.86
C LYS A 34 -7.48 0.64 -12.67
N GLY A 35 -8.80 0.59 -12.45
CA GLY A 35 -9.68 -0.40 -13.08
C GLY A 35 -9.71 -1.77 -12.39
N LYS A 36 -8.89 -1.99 -11.35
CA LYS A 36 -8.97 -3.19 -10.49
C LYS A 36 -9.79 -2.90 -9.24
N ARG A 37 -10.49 -3.93 -8.74
CA ARG A 37 -11.24 -3.87 -7.47
C ARG A 37 -10.42 -4.37 -6.28
N LEU A 38 -9.44 -5.24 -6.53
CA LEU A 38 -8.54 -5.78 -5.53
C LEU A 38 -7.33 -4.87 -5.40
N GLY A 39 -7.06 -4.39 -4.18
CA GLY A 39 -5.90 -3.57 -3.85
C GLY A 39 -5.15 -4.15 -2.65
N ARG A 40 -3.89 -3.78 -2.49
CA ARG A 40 -3.06 -4.17 -1.34
C ARG A 40 -3.26 -3.16 -0.22
N GLU A 41 -3.51 -3.66 0.99
CA GLU A 41 -3.64 -2.85 2.20
C GLU A 41 -2.44 -3.06 3.12
N LEU A 42 -2.05 -1.99 3.82
CA LEU A 42 -0.99 -2.01 4.81
C LEU A 42 -1.32 -1.05 5.96
N THR A 43 -1.22 -1.51 7.21
CA THR A 43 -1.43 -0.62 8.36
C THR A 43 -0.18 0.21 8.64
N TRP A 44 -0.33 1.34 9.35
CA TRP A 44 0.84 2.11 9.79
C TRP A 44 1.74 1.31 10.71
N LYS A 45 1.19 0.40 11.52
CA LYS A 45 1.96 -0.47 12.41
C LYS A 45 2.86 -1.39 11.60
N ASP A 46 2.32 -2.08 10.61
CA ASP A 46 3.09 -3.02 9.76
C ASP A 46 4.16 -2.29 8.93
N LEU A 47 3.87 -1.06 8.51
CA LEU A 47 4.82 -0.22 7.79
C LEU A 47 5.99 0.23 8.68
N VAL A 48 5.70 0.61 9.93
CA VAL A 48 6.71 1.08 10.89
C VAL A 48 7.48 -0.07 11.53
N SER A 49 6.84 -1.22 11.78
CA SER A 49 7.51 -2.43 12.32
C SER A 49 8.42 -3.10 11.30
N GLY A 50 8.19 -2.86 10.00
CA GLY A 50 8.90 -3.54 8.91
C GLY A 50 8.30 -4.89 8.54
N ASP A 51 7.20 -5.32 9.16
CA ASP A 51 6.50 -6.57 8.83
C ASP A 51 5.93 -6.54 7.40
N ALA A 52 5.62 -5.35 6.89
CA ALA A 52 5.28 -5.13 5.48
C ALA A 52 6.36 -5.64 4.52
N ALA A 53 7.62 -5.35 4.83
CA ALA A 53 8.77 -5.73 4.02
C ALA A 53 9.06 -7.23 4.17
N LEU A 54 8.91 -7.78 5.38
CA LEU A 54 9.10 -9.21 5.63
C LEU A 54 8.04 -10.06 4.92
N ALA A 55 6.76 -9.71 5.01
CA ALA A 55 5.69 -10.43 4.32
C ALA A 55 5.78 -10.30 2.79
N ALA A 56 6.20 -9.13 2.27
CA ALA A 56 6.45 -8.96 0.84
C ALA A 56 7.65 -9.81 0.37
N ALA A 57 8.76 -9.80 1.12
CA ALA A 57 9.95 -10.60 0.83
C ALA A 57 9.68 -12.10 0.93
N LEU A 58 8.93 -12.55 1.94
CA LEU A 58 8.51 -13.95 2.10
C LEU A 58 7.66 -14.40 0.91
N ASN A 59 6.60 -13.65 0.56
CA ASN A 59 5.76 -13.98 -0.59
C ASN A 59 6.55 -14.01 -1.91
N ALA A 60 7.46 -13.06 -2.11
CA ALA A 60 8.34 -13.04 -3.27
C ALA A 60 9.26 -14.28 -3.31
N SER A 61 9.85 -14.66 -2.18
CA SER A 61 10.72 -15.84 -2.09
C SER A 61 9.99 -17.16 -2.36
N VAL A 62 8.73 -17.29 -1.92
CA VAL A 62 7.90 -18.49 -2.17
C VAL A 62 7.45 -18.54 -3.63
N SER A 63 7.19 -17.39 -4.26
CA SER A 63 6.81 -17.32 -5.68
C SER A 63 7.96 -17.65 -6.65
N GLN A 64 9.22 -17.48 -6.23
CA GLN A 64 10.41 -17.77 -7.03
C GLN A 64 10.87 -19.24 -6.92
N GLY A 65 10.38 -19.97 -5.93
CA GLY A 65 10.77 -21.35 -5.64
C GLY A 65 9.86 -22.43 -6.24
N ASN A 66 8.91 -22.08 -7.12
CA ASN A 66 7.96 -23.01 -7.71
C ASN A 66 7.90 -22.90 -9.24
#